data_AF-A0A944XNT7-F1
#
_entry.id   AF-A0A944XNT7-F1
#
_cell.length_a   1.000
_cell.length_b   1.000
_cell.length_c   1.000
_cell.angle_alpha   90.00
_cell.angle_beta   90.00
_cell.angle_gamma   90.00
#
_symmetry.space_group_name_H-M   'P 1'
#
loop_
_entity.id
_entity.type
_entity.pdbx_description
1 polymer ?
#
loop_
_entity_poly.entity_id
_entity_poly.type
_entity_poly.pdbx_seq_one_letter_code
_entity_poly.pdbx_strand_id
1 'polypeptide(L)'
;HEKVNGTGYPNKLAGEQYPEEAQLIALADQYCARMSPRAYRDPLLHKGVLRDILLDGGQTVAPEIATLFIKELGFYPPGLIVQLLSGEIGVVTKCGENADAPVVHVCYKPGRGDLKIPIQRNTSLGGNKVRKILLSDDPLVTFERRSVWRFNED
;
A
#
# COMPACT_ATOMS: atom_id res chain seq x y z
N HIS A 1 -7.74 4.13 -22.00
CA HIS A 1 -8.58 4.46 -20.83
C HIS A 1 -9.97 3.86 -21.02
N GLU A 2 -10.01 2.56 -21.32
CA GLU A 2 -11.28 1.84 -21.47
C GLU A 2 -11.94 1.63 -20.09
N LYS A 3 -13.24 1.36 -20.08
CA LYS A 3 -14.03 1.11 -18.87
C LYS A 3 -14.97 -0.05 -19.15
N VAL A 4 -15.16 -0.94 -18.18
CA VAL A 4 -16.04 -2.12 -18.33
C VAL A 4 -17.46 -1.75 -18.76
N ASN A 5 -17.98 -0.60 -18.33
CA ASN A 5 -19.29 -0.10 -18.74
C ASN A 5 -19.35 0.49 -20.18
N GLY A 6 -18.27 0.43 -20.96
CA GLY A 6 -18.20 0.93 -22.34
C GLY A 6 -18.08 2.45 -22.49
N THR A 7 -17.99 3.20 -21.39
CA THR A 7 -17.87 4.69 -21.44
C THR A 7 -16.44 5.19 -21.61
N GLY A 8 -15.47 4.28 -21.71
CA GLY A 8 -14.05 4.58 -21.91
C GLY A 8 -13.67 4.93 -23.34
N TYR A 9 -12.36 5.06 -23.61
CA TYR A 9 -11.83 5.41 -24.93
C TYR A 9 -10.45 4.78 -25.17
N PRO A 10 -10.04 4.61 -26.46
CA PRO A 10 -10.69 5.09 -27.69
C PRO A 10 -11.79 4.19 -28.28
N ASN A 11 -11.75 2.89 -28.02
CA ASN A 11 -12.56 1.89 -28.73
C ASN A 11 -13.90 1.62 -28.04
N LYS A 12 -14.10 2.12 -26.81
CA LYS A 12 -15.33 1.93 -26.02
C LYS A 12 -15.63 0.45 -25.77
N LEU A 13 -14.58 -0.31 -25.45
CA LEU A 13 -14.70 -1.74 -25.18
C LEU A 13 -15.54 -1.93 -23.91
N ALA A 14 -16.42 -2.94 -23.91
CA ALA A 14 -17.32 -3.22 -22.79
C ALA A 14 -17.31 -4.70 -22.42
N GLY A 15 -17.50 -4.99 -21.13
CA GLY A 15 -17.51 -6.36 -20.61
C GLY A 15 -16.29 -7.16 -21.05
N GLU A 16 -16.53 -8.34 -21.62
CA GLU A 16 -15.49 -9.28 -22.09
C GLU A 16 -14.63 -8.75 -23.24
N GLN A 17 -15.07 -7.69 -23.94
CA GLN A 17 -14.26 -7.07 -25.00
C GLN A 17 -13.09 -6.26 -24.44
N TYR A 18 -13.11 -5.93 -23.13
CA TYR A 18 -12.03 -5.25 -22.45
C TYR A 18 -11.14 -6.29 -21.73
N PRO A 19 -9.95 -6.61 -22.24
CA PRO A 19 -9.12 -7.69 -21.70
C PRO A 19 -8.78 -7.48 -20.22
N GLU A 20 -8.74 -8.56 -19.44
CA GLU A 20 -8.48 -8.52 -17.99
C GLU A 20 -7.11 -7.90 -17.68
N GLU A 21 -6.08 -8.18 -18.49
CA GLU A 21 -4.74 -7.62 -18.32
C GLU A 21 -4.74 -6.11 -18.53
N ALA A 22 -5.52 -5.64 -19.50
CA ALA A 22 -5.67 -4.20 -19.76
C ALA A 22 -6.44 -3.51 -18.62
N GLN A 23 -7.45 -4.17 -18.06
CA GLN A 23 -8.15 -3.72 -16.85
C GLN A 23 -7.21 -3.60 -15.65
N LEU A 24 -6.35 -4.59 -15.42
CA LEU A 24 -5.37 -4.58 -14.34
C LEU A 24 -4.37 -3.43 -14.47
N ILE A 25 -3.85 -3.19 -15.67
CA ILE A 25 -2.94 -2.05 -15.95
C ILE A 25 -3.66 -0.73 -15.71
N ALA A 26 -4.89 -0.58 -16.19
CA ALA A 26 -5.68 0.63 -15.99
C ALA A 26 -5.99 0.90 -14.51
N LEU A 27 -6.23 -0.16 -13.73
CA LEU A 27 -6.43 -0.06 -12.29
C LEU A 27 -5.14 0.36 -11.57
N ALA A 28 -4.00 -0.21 -11.94
CA ALA A 28 -2.70 0.14 -11.39
C ALA A 28 -2.33 1.62 -11.66
N ASP A 29 -2.56 2.09 -12.89
CA ASP A 29 -2.36 3.49 -13.27
C ASP A 29 -3.23 4.45 -12.44
N GLN A 30 -4.54 4.15 -12.33
CA GLN A 30 -5.46 4.94 -11.52
C GLN A 30 -5.08 4.95 -10.03
N TYR A 31 -4.64 3.81 -9.51
CA TYR A 31 -4.18 3.70 -8.14
C TYR A 31 -2.95 4.59 -7.89
N CYS A 32 -1.91 4.47 -8.72
CA CYS A 32 -0.70 5.30 -8.61
C CYS A 32 -1.01 6.80 -8.76
N ALA A 33 -1.91 7.15 -9.68
CA ALA A 33 -2.35 8.51 -9.93
C ALA A 33 -3.09 9.15 -8.74
N ARG A 34 -3.78 8.34 -7.91
CA ARG A 34 -4.48 8.77 -6.69
C ARG A 34 -3.58 8.79 -5.45
N MET A 35 -2.57 7.93 -5.40
CA MET A 35 -1.58 7.87 -4.32
C MET A 35 -0.50 8.94 -4.43
N SER A 36 -0.22 9.44 -5.64
CA SER A 36 0.79 10.47 -5.87
C SER A 36 0.28 11.84 -5.41
N PRO A 37 1.10 12.63 -4.68
CA PRO A 37 0.75 14.01 -4.34
C PRO A 37 0.57 14.81 -5.64
N ARG A 38 -0.53 15.57 -5.73
CA ARG A 38 -0.75 16.57 -6.78
C ARG A 38 -0.76 17.94 -6.13
N ALA A 39 -0.35 18.97 -6.88
CA ALA A 39 -0.21 20.35 -6.40
C ALA A 39 -1.45 20.96 -5.71
N TYR A 40 -2.61 20.31 -5.81
CA TYR A 40 -3.91 20.78 -5.30
C TYR A 40 -4.63 19.78 -4.39
N ARG A 41 -4.00 18.65 -4.02
CA ARG A 41 -4.65 17.64 -3.17
C ARG A 41 -3.63 16.89 -2.34
N ASP A 42 -3.91 16.77 -1.06
CA ASP A 42 -3.22 15.81 -0.20
C ASP A 42 -3.42 14.39 -0.77
N PRO A 43 -2.38 13.53 -0.74
CA PRO A 43 -2.52 12.14 -1.16
C PRO A 43 -3.72 11.50 -0.46
N LEU A 44 -4.58 10.81 -1.22
CA LEU A 44 -5.56 9.95 -0.57
C LEU A 44 -4.78 8.88 0.20
N LEU A 45 -5.12 8.70 1.48
CA LEU A 45 -4.58 7.58 2.24
C LEU A 45 -4.92 6.30 1.48
N HIS A 46 -3.96 5.37 1.40
CA HIS A 46 -4.08 4.07 0.74
C HIS A 46 -5.47 3.43 0.89
N LYS A 47 -5.96 3.35 2.12
CA LYS A 47 -7.29 2.79 2.46
C LYS A 47 -8.44 3.52 1.77
N GLY A 48 -8.35 4.84 1.60
CA GLY A 48 -9.32 5.64 0.84
C GLY A 48 -9.32 5.30 -0.63
N VAL A 49 -8.15 5.13 -1.25
CA VAL A 49 -8.03 4.71 -2.65
C VAL A 49 -8.65 3.33 -2.87
N LEU A 50 -8.33 2.37 -1.99
CA LEU A 50 -8.92 1.02 -2.07
C LEU A 50 -10.44 1.04 -1.88
N ARG A 51 -10.94 1.87 -0.94
CA ARG A 51 -12.38 2.06 -0.75
C ARG A 51 -13.05 2.59 -2.02
N ASP A 52 -12.45 3.60 -2.65
CA ASP A 52 -13.02 4.19 -3.86
C ASP A 52 -13.00 3.20 -5.04
N ILE A 53 -11.97 2.35 -5.13
CA ILE A 53 -11.92 1.24 -6.11
C ILE A 53 -13.05 0.24 -5.84
N LEU A 54 -13.29 -0.13 -4.59
CA LEU A 54 -14.36 -1.05 -4.23
C LEU A 54 -15.76 -0.45 -4.51
N LEU A 55 -15.94 0.84 -4.22
CA LEU A 55 -17.19 1.56 -4.43
C LEU A 55 -17.47 1.87 -5.91
N ASP A 56 -16.47 1.79 -6.80
CA ASP A 56 -16.68 1.89 -8.25
C ASP A 56 -17.58 0.78 -8.80
N GLY A 57 -17.70 -0.35 -8.09
CA GLY A 57 -18.79 -1.31 -8.28
C GLY A 57 -18.87 -1.92 -9.69
N GLY A 58 -17.72 -2.14 -10.35
CA GLY A 58 -17.67 -2.75 -11.67
C GLY A 58 -17.76 -1.79 -12.85
N GLN A 59 -17.81 -0.47 -12.63
CA GLN A 59 -17.99 0.50 -13.70
C GLN A 59 -16.74 0.64 -14.57
N THR A 60 -15.57 0.68 -13.93
CA THR A 60 -14.29 0.92 -14.57
C THR A 60 -13.55 -0.39 -14.87
N VAL A 61 -13.53 -1.31 -13.91
CA VAL A 61 -12.91 -2.64 -14.01
C VAL A 61 -13.83 -3.70 -13.39
N ALA A 62 -13.66 -4.96 -13.78
CA ALA A 62 -14.43 -6.07 -13.26
C ALA A 62 -14.25 -6.20 -11.73
N PRO A 63 -15.31 -6.49 -10.95
CA PRO A 63 -15.23 -6.63 -9.50
C PRO A 63 -14.18 -7.64 -9.03
N GLU A 64 -13.96 -8.72 -9.79
CA GLU A 64 -12.99 -9.77 -9.49
C GLU A 64 -11.57 -9.23 -9.56
N ILE A 65 -11.26 -8.43 -10.59
CA ILE A 65 -9.95 -7.77 -10.75
C ILE A 65 -9.71 -6.76 -9.63
N ALA A 66 -10.72 -5.94 -9.30
CA ALA A 66 -10.63 -5.01 -8.18
C ALA A 66 -10.36 -5.74 -6.84
N THR A 67 -11.06 -6.86 -6.61
CA THR A 67 -10.90 -7.67 -5.40
C THR A 67 -9.51 -8.29 -5.31
N LEU A 68 -9.00 -8.87 -6.40
CA LEU A 68 -7.64 -9.42 -6.46
C LEU A 68 -6.59 -8.33 -6.21
N PHE A 69 -6.74 -7.17 -6.84
CA PHE A 69 -5.83 -6.04 -6.66
C PHE A 69 -5.76 -5.56 -5.19
N ILE A 70 -6.92 -5.43 -4.54
CA ILE A 70 -7.01 -5.07 -3.11
C ILE A 70 -6.33 -6.12 -2.23
N LYS A 71 -6.55 -7.41 -2.54
CA LYS A 71 -5.96 -8.53 -1.79
C LYS A 71 -4.44 -8.53 -1.87
N GLU A 72 -3.88 -8.31 -3.06
CA GLU A 72 -2.43 -8.31 -3.28
C GLU A 72 -1.74 -7.11 -2.62
N LEU A 73 -2.35 -5.93 -2.66
CA LEU A 73 -1.78 -4.73 -2.02
C LEU A 73 -1.92 -4.74 -0.48
N GLY A 74 -2.96 -5.40 0.04
CA GLY A 74 -3.33 -5.32 1.45
C GLY A 74 -3.68 -3.89 1.88
N PHE A 75 -3.86 -3.66 3.18
CA PHE A 75 -4.15 -2.33 3.73
C PHE A 75 -2.91 -1.52 4.08
N TYR A 76 -1.74 -2.14 3.98
CA TYR A 76 -0.45 -1.54 4.32
C TYR A 76 0.56 -1.92 3.23
N PRO A 77 0.66 -1.14 2.14
CA PRO A 77 1.61 -1.41 1.08
C PRO A 77 3.05 -1.23 1.56
N PRO A 78 4.03 -1.90 0.91
CA PRO A 78 5.44 -1.69 1.17
C PRO A 78 5.86 -0.20 1.09
N GLY A 79 6.76 0.21 1.99
CA GLY A 79 7.27 1.57 2.09
C GLY A 79 6.55 2.46 3.11
N LEU A 80 5.38 2.06 3.62
CA LEU A 80 4.74 2.78 4.72
C LEU A 80 5.56 2.69 6.01
N ILE A 81 5.60 3.79 6.75
CA ILE A 81 6.18 3.85 8.08
C ILE A 81 5.06 3.65 9.08
N VAL A 82 5.25 2.73 10.03
CA VAL A 82 4.21 2.38 11.00
C VAL A 82 4.78 2.29 12.40
N GLN A 83 3.98 2.70 13.38
CA GLN A 83 4.21 2.40 14.78
C GLN A 83 3.41 1.15 15.16
N LEU A 84 4.05 0.18 15.80
CA LEU A 84 3.42 -1.02 16.33
C LEU A 84 2.85 -0.77 17.74
N LEU A 85 1.96 -1.64 18.22
CA LEU A 85 1.42 -1.56 19.59
C LEU A 85 2.52 -1.63 20.67
N SER A 86 3.63 -2.32 20.40
CA SER A 86 4.82 -2.35 21.24
C SER A 86 5.55 -0.99 21.37
N GLY A 87 5.16 0.00 20.56
CA GLY A 87 5.85 1.30 20.44
C GLY A 87 7.05 1.27 19.50
N GLU A 88 7.44 0.10 18.99
CA GLU A 88 8.43 -0.06 17.93
C GLU A 88 7.98 0.64 16.64
N ILE A 89 8.92 1.21 15.90
CA ILE A 89 8.65 1.90 14.63
C ILE A 89 9.46 1.23 13.53
N GLY A 90 8.83 1.01 12.39
CA GLY A 90 9.44 0.33 11.26
C GLY A 90 8.80 0.65 9.92
N VAL A 91 9.37 0.06 8.88
CA VAL A 91 8.87 0.18 7.51
C VAL A 91 8.18 -1.13 7.13
N VAL A 92 7.01 -1.02 6.51
CA VAL A 92 6.33 -2.17 5.90
C VAL A 92 7.15 -2.63 4.70
N THR A 93 7.49 -3.91 4.66
CA THR A 93 8.30 -4.48 3.56
C THR A 93 7.54 -5.48 2.71
N LYS A 94 6.45 -6.06 3.24
CA LYS A 94 5.67 -7.08 2.53
C LYS A 94 4.23 -7.09 3.03
N CYS A 95 3.29 -7.44 2.14
CA CYS A 95 2.00 -7.96 2.57
C CYS A 95 2.22 -9.25 3.37
N GLY A 96 1.56 -9.39 4.53
CA GLY A 96 1.67 -10.61 5.32
C GLY A 96 0.58 -11.60 4.98
N GLU A 97 0.16 -12.40 5.96
CA GLU A 97 -0.82 -13.48 5.77
C GLU A 97 -2.20 -12.94 5.37
N ASN A 98 -2.60 -11.79 5.93
CA ASN A 98 -3.86 -11.13 5.67
C ASN A 98 -3.65 -9.64 5.39
N ALA A 99 -4.64 -8.99 4.76
CA ALA A 99 -4.56 -7.59 4.34
C ALA A 99 -4.26 -6.60 5.49
N ASP A 100 -4.59 -6.92 6.74
CA ASP A 100 -4.36 -6.06 7.91
C ASP A 100 -3.07 -6.36 8.67
N ALA A 101 -2.32 -7.40 8.26
CA ALA A 101 -1.18 -7.92 8.98
C ALA A 101 0.11 -7.88 8.13
N PRO A 102 0.66 -6.70 7.80
CA PRO A 102 1.90 -6.59 7.02
C PRO A 102 3.12 -7.16 7.75
N VAL A 103 4.17 -7.45 7.01
CA VAL A 103 5.51 -7.66 7.59
C VAL A 103 6.19 -6.31 7.74
N VAL A 104 6.68 -6.03 8.94
CA VAL A 104 7.34 -4.75 9.28
C VAL A 104 8.78 -5.00 9.70
N HIS A 105 9.72 -4.27 9.10
CA HIS A 105 11.10 -4.22 9.56
C HIS A 105 11.27 -3.04 10.51
N VAL A 106 11.37 -3.34 11.80
CA VAL A 106 11.52 -2.36 12.88
C VAL A 106 12.91 -1.75 12.80
N CYS A 107 12.94 -0.43 12.74
CA CYS A 107 14.16 0.39 12.68
C CYS A 107 14.38 1.18 13.98
N TYR A 108 13.37 1.33 14.83
CA TYR A 108 13.47 2.03 16.11
C TYR A 108 12.75 1.24 17.21
N LYS A 109 13.37 1.19 18.39
CA LYS A 109 12.75 0.61 19.60
C LYS A 109 12.71 1.62 20.76
N PRO A 110 11.59 1.70 21.49
CA PRO A 110 11.53 2.44 22.75
C PRO A 110 12.64 2.01 23.71
N GLY A 111 13.32 2.97 24.34
CA GLY A 111 14.41 2.74 25.31
C GLY A 111 15.77 2.37 24.70
N ARG A 112 15.81 1.94 23.43
CA ARG A 112 17.07 1.64 22.71
C ARG A 112 17.42 2.68 21.64
N GLY A 113 16.42 3.28 21.01
CA GLY A 113 16.61 4.17 19.87
C GLY A 113 16.68 3.41 18.54
N ASP A 114 17.40 4.01 17.59
CA ASP A 114 17.55 3.48 16.23
C ASP A 114 18.39 2.20 16.20
N LEU A 115 17.93 1.24 15.41
CA LEU A 115 18.56 -0.05 15.19
C LEU A 115 19.47 0.02 13.95
N LYS A 116 20.72 -0.41 14.10
CA LYS A 116 21.65 -0.56 12.96
C LYS A 116 21.18 -1.62 11.95
N ILE A 117 20.55 -2.69 12.46
CA ILE A 117 20.03 -3.80 11.67
C ILE A 117 18.53 -3.89 11.96
N PRO A 118 17.67 -3.67 10.95
CA PRO A 118 16.23 -3.77 11.14
C PRO A 118 15.80 -5.18 11.53
N ILE A 119 14.81 -5.27 12.41
CA ILE A 119 14.29 -6.56 12.91
C ILE A 119 12.91 -6.80 12.32
N GLN A 120 12.74 -7.92 11.63
CA GLN A 120 11.45 -8.33 11.10
C GLN A 120 10.45 -8.64 12.23
N ARG A 121 9.24 -8.09 12.11
CA ARG A 121 8.09 -8.38 12.96
C ARG A 121 6.93 -8.87 12.10
N ASN A 122 6.33 -9.98 12.54
CA ASN A 122 5.02 -10.40 12.07
C ASN A 122 3.96 -9.64 12.86
N THR A 123 3.14 -8.84 12.16
CA THR A 123 2.09 -8.01 12.79
C THR A 123 0.78 -8.78 13.01
N SER A 124 0.67 -10.04 12.57
CA SER A 124 -0.44 -10.93 12.96
C SER A 124 -0.40 -11.27 14.46
N LEU A 125 0.78 -11.16 15.09
CA LEU A 125 0.96 -11.37 16.53
C LEU A 125 0.51 -10.14 17.32
N GLY A 126 -0.29 -10.34 18.37
CA GLY A 126 -0.99 -9.27 19.09
C GLY A 126 -0.12 -8.10 19.56
N GLY A 127 1.09 -8.35 20.06
CA GLY A 127 2.01 -7.28 20.50
C GLY A 127 2.61 -6.43 19.37
N ASN A 128 2.52 -6.91 18.12
CA ASN A 128 3.11 -6.28 16.94
C ASN A 128 2.06 -5.70 15.99
N LYS A 129 0.77 -5.65 16.35
CA LYS A 129 -0.24 -5.04 15.47
C LYS A 129 0.11 -3.59 15.16
N VAL A 130 -0.22 -3.15 13.94
CA VAL A 130 -0.05 -1.75 13.53
C VAL A 130 -0.98 -0.86 14.35
N ARG A 131 -0.41 0.11 15.07
CA ARG A 131 -1.16 1.13 15.83
C ARG A 131 -1.55 2.31 14.95
N LYS A 132 -0.57 2.87 14.23
CA LYS A 132 -0.77 4.02 13.34
C LYS A 132 0.28 4.07 12.25
N ILE A 133 -0.06 4.74 11.15
CA ILE A 133 0.87 5.12 10.08
C ILE A 133 1.53 6.44 10.48
N LEU A 134 2.83 6.56 10.24
CA LEU A 134 3.62 7.78 10.45
C LEU A 134 3.98 8.39 9.10
N LEU A 135 4.05 9.72 9.06
CA LEU A 135 4.58 10.44 7.91
C LEU A 135 6.11 10.43 7.94
N SER A 136 6.73 10.72 6.80
CA SER A 136 8.21 10.68 6.70
C SER A 136 8.89 11.81 7.48
N ASP A 137 8.16 12.88 7.80
CA ASP A 137 8.57 14.04 8.59
C ASP A 137 8.12 13.96 10.05
N ASP A 138 7.50 12.85 10.48
CA ASP A 138 7.13 12.65 11.88
C ASP A 138 8.40 12.67 12.75
N PRO A 139 8.44 13.43 13.86
CA PRO A 139 9.63 13.55 14.72
C PRO A 139 10.17 12.23 15.27
N LEU A 140 9.34 11.18 15.32
CA LEU A 140 9.73 9.84 15.76
C LEU A 140 10.45 9.03 14.67
N VAL A 141 10.48 9.51 13.43
CA VAL A 141 11.15 8.88 12.30
C VAL A 141 12.56 9.44 12.18
N THR A 142 13.46 8.93 13.03
CA THR A 142 14.86 9.39 13.12
C THR A 142 15.83 8.53 12.29
N PHE A 143 15.37 7.39 11.79
CA PHE A 143 16.19 6.41 11.09
C PHE A 143 16.17 6.56 9.57
N GLU A 144 17.23 6.10 8.91
CA GLU A 144 17.27 6.02 7.45
C GLU A 144 16.40 4.88 6.92
N ARG A 145 15.33 5.22 6.20
CA ARG A 145 14.37 4.25 5.64
C ARG A 145 15.02 3.22 4.70
N ARG A 146 16.07 3.62 3.99
CA ARG A 146 16.80 2.76 3.05
C ARG A 146 17.59 1.65 3.76
N SER A 147 17.85 1.78 5.05
CA SER A 147 18.51 0.74 5.85
C SER A 147 17.73 -0.58 5.88
N VAL A 148 16.43 -0.55 5.56
CA VAL A 148 15.57 -1.73 5.42
C VAL A 148 15.84 -2.49 4.13
N TRP A 149 16.24 -1.78 3.09
CA TRP A 149 16.35 -2.31 1.73
C TRP A 149 17.77 -2.59 1.31
N ARG A 150 18.75 -2.52 2.24
CA ARG A 150 20.21 -2.66 2.01
C ARG A 150 20.47 -3.28 0.65
N PHE A 151 20.55 -2.44 -0.38
CA PHE A 151 20.98 -2.89 -1.68
C PHE A 151 22.37 -3.43 -1.40
N ASN A 152 22.62 -4.69 -1.77
CA ASN A 152 23.94 -5.30 -1.63
C ASN A 152 24.92 -4.39 -2.39
N GLU A 153 25.54 -3.45 -1.69
CA GLU A 153 26.79 -2.82 -2.08
C GLU A 153 27.89 -3.79 -1.65
N ASP A 154 27.93 -4.94 -2.33
CA ASP A 154 29.07 -5.85 -2.41
C ASP A 154 29.45 -5.97 -3.90
#